data_AF-A0A7C4H758-F1
#
_entry.id   AF-A0A7C4H758-F1
#
_cell.length_a   1.000
_cell.length_b   1.000
_cell.length_c   1.000
_cell.angle_alpha   90.00
_cell.angle_beta   90.00
_cell.angle_gamma   90.00
#
_symmetry.space_group_name_H-M   'P 1'
#
loop_
_entity.id
_entity.type
_entity.pdbx_description
1 polymer ?
#
loop_
_entity_poly.entity_id
_entity_poly.type
_entity_poly.pdbx_seq_one_letter_code
_entity_poly.pdbx_strand_id
1 'polypeptide(L)'
;MFGREIETSVIVGMYRVYVDVLGDNVLYRRYRDDVVEKEVITKGVLKLLPMYPVYYPRFITKYILCEFNRPIYVPPMDSLSLYFYLPIDAAVYSYSGSSFVIIDIIPLHNLYKYTLYGPPSRYGDMSGLIARYCKTDVF
;
A
#
# COMPACT_ATOMS: atom_id res chain seq x y z
N MET A 1 -7.31 -14.44 13.31
CA MET A 1 -7.10 -14.13 11.88
C MET A 1 -6.87 -12.63 11.78
N PHE A 2 -5.79 -12.17 11.14
CA PHE A 2 -5.40 -10.76 11.10
C PHE A 2 -6.27 -9.94 10.12
N GLY A 3 -6.39 -8.63 10.35
CA GLY A 3 -7.14 -7.70 9.50
C GLY A 3 -8.42 -7.16 10.16
N ARG A 4 -8.83 -5.96 9.75
CA ARG A 4 -10.04 -5.30 10.24
C ARG A 4 -11.22 -5.73 9.39
N GLU A 5 -12.22 -6.35 9.99
CA GLU A 5 -13.49 -6.64 9.32
C GLU A 5 -14.24 -5.36 8.98
N ILE A 6 -14.88 -5.33 7.81
CA ILE A 6 -15.65 -4.17 7.32
C ILE A 6 -17.13 -4.53 7.38
N GLU A 7 -17.80 -4.16 8.47
CA GLU A 7 -19.21 -4.51 8.70
C GLU A 7 -20.20 -3.58 7.97
N THR A 8 -19.91 -2.29 7.90
CA THR A 8 -20.81 -1.30 7.27
C THR A 8 -20.02 -0.25 6.50
N SER A 9 -19.04 0.36 7.15
CA SER A 9 -18.16 1.32 6.49
C SER A 9 -16.82 1.46 7.19
N VAL A 10 -15.82 1.90 6.44
CA VAL A 10 -14.52 2.27 6.99
C VAL A 10 -13.91 3.40 6.17
N ILE A 11 -13.24 4.33 6.86
CA ILE A 11 -12.44 5.38 6.23
C ILE A 11 -11.00 4.88 6.17
N VAL A 12 -10.39 4.96 4.99
CA VAL A 12 -9.00 4.55 4.74
C VAL A 12 -8.32 5.64 3.92
N GLY A 13 -7.49 6.45 4.57
CA GLY A 13 -6.92 7.65 3.95
C GLY A 13 -8.02 8.62 3.50
N MET A 14 -8.03 8.98 2.22
CA MET A 14 -9.07 9.82 1.61
C MET A 14 -10.26 9.03 1.06
N TYR A 15 -10.26 7.70 1.22
CA TYR A 15 -11.30 6.84 0.67
C TYR A 15 -12.31 6.47 1.74
N ARG A 16 -13.58 6.43 1.33
CA ARG A 16 -14.66 5.86 2.14
C ARG A 16 -15.12 4.56 1.51
N VAL A 17 -15.06 3.48 2.29
CA VAL A 17 -15.55 2.17 1.87
C VAL A 17 -16.89 1.93 2.54
N TYR A 18 -17.86 1.46 1.77
CA TYR A 18 -19.15 0.96 2.25
C TYR A 18 -19.36 -0.49 1.84
N VAL A 19 -20.07 -1.20 2.69
CA VAL A 19 -20.40 -2.61 2.53
C VAL A 19 -21.87 -2.79 2.82
N ASP A 20 -22.61 -3.31 1.84
CA ASP A 20 -24.03 -3.65 1.97
C ASP A 20 -24.24 -5.14 1.77
N VAL A 21 -25.04 -5.77 2.63
CA VAL A 21 -25.40 -7.19 2.48
C VAL A 21 -26.65 -7.29 1.60
N LEU A 22 -26.54 -8.03 0.51
CA LEU A 22 -27.59 -8.26 -0.48
C LEU A 22 -27.92 -9.76 -0.55
N GLY A 23 -28.70 -10.26 0.43
CA GLY A 23 -28.96 -11.68 0.60
C GLY A 23 -27.66 -12.43 0.92
N ASP A 24 -27.28 -13.39 0.07
CA ASP A 24 -26.01 -14.15 0.21
C ASP A 24 -24.78 -13.42 -0.34
N ASN A 25 -24.97 -12.26 -0.96
CA ASN A 25 -23.90 -11.47 -1.56
C ASN A 25 -23.59 -10.23 -0.72
N VAL A 26 -22.43 -9.65 -0.97
CA VAL A 26 -21.94 -8.42 -0.37
C VAL A 26 -21.56 -7.44 -1.47
N LEU A 27 -22.13 -6.25 -1.43
CA LEU A 27 -21.79 -5.13 -2.31
C LEU A 27 -20.73 -4.26 -1.64
N TYR A 28 -19.54 -4.24 -2.22
CA TYR A 28 -18.44 -3.35 -1.86
C TYR A 28 -18.48 -2.10 -2.74
N ARG A 29 -18.43 -0.92 -2.11
CA ARG A 29 -18.29 0.37 -2.81
C ARG A 29 -17.18 1.21 -2.19
N ARG A 30 -16.25 1.69 -3.02
CA ARG A 30 -15.22 2.66 -2.64
C ARG A 30 -15.51 4.01 -3.24
N TYR A 31 -15.55 5.02 -2.39
CA TYR A 31 -15.79 6.41 -2.75
C TYR A 31 -14.52 7.23 -2.56
N ARG A 32 -14.35 8.23 -3.43
CA ARG A 32 -13.45 9.36 -3.27
C ARG A 32 -14.24 10.63 -3.57
N ASP A 33 -14.27 11.57 -2.62
CA ASP A 33 -15.01 12.83 -2.76
C ASP A 33 -16.47 12.62 -3.22
N ASP A 34 -17.15 11.65 -2.59
CA ASP A 34 -18.52 11.20 -2.87
C ASP A 34 -18.78 10.58 -4.27
N VAL A 35 -17.73 10.41 -5.09
CA VAL A 35 -17.78 9.68 -6.35
C VAL A 35 -17.42 8.21 -6.12
N VAL A 36 -18.23 7.28 -6.64
CA VAL A 36 -17.90 5.85 -6.64
C VAL A 36 -16.74 5.61 -7.60
N GLU A 37 -15.55 5.29 -7.08
CA GLU A 37 -14.40 4.91 -7.90
C GLU A 37 -14.40 3.42 -8.23
N LYS A 38 -15.02 2.61 -7.36
CA LYS A 38 -15.05 1.16 -7.55
C LYS A 38 -16.26 0.54 -6.87
N GLU A 39 -16.87 -0.40 -7.57
CA GLU A 39 -18.00 -1.20 -7.11
C GLU A 39 -17.76 -2.67 -7.46
N VAL A 40 -17.95 -3.57 -6.50
CA VAL A 40 -17.75 -5.02 -6.67
C VAL A 40 -18.80 -5.78 -5.87
N ILE A 41 -19.45 -6.75 -6.49
CA ILE A 41 -20.30 -7.73 -5.80
C ILE A 41 -19.47 -8.99 -5.54
N THR A 42 -19.46 -9.46 -4.30
CA THR A 42 -18.72 -10.65 -3.88
C THR A 42 -19.52 -11.45 -2.85
N LYS A 43 -18.95 -12.54 -2.33
CA LYS A 43 -19.50 -13.34 -1.24
C LYS A 43 -18.53 -13.43 -0.07
N GLY A 44 -19.10 -13.61 1.12
CA GLY A 44 -18.34 -13.82 2.35
C GLY A 44 -17.98 -12.53 3.07
N VAL A 45 -16.99 -12.62 3.96
CA VAL A 45 -16.65 -11.54 4.89
C VAL A 45 -15.54 -10.67 4.32
N LEU A 46 -15.74 -9.35 4.33
CA LEU A 46 -14.75 -8.38 3.86
C LEU A 46 -13.79 -7.98 4.97
N LYS A 47 -12.48 -8.06 4.70
CA LYS A 47 -11.44 -7.63 5.63
C LYS A 47 -10.44 -6.70 4.96
N LEU A 48 -10.08 -5.64 5.66
CA LEU A 48 -9.02 -4.71 5.30
C LEU A 48 -7.70 -5.14 5.94
N LEU A 49 -6.67 -5.31 5.13
CA LEU A 49 -5.33 -5.64 5.59
C LEU A 49 -4.30 -4.67 4.99
N PRO A 50 -3.22 -4.34 5.73
CA PRO A 50 -2.10 -3.63 5.15
C PRO A 50 -1.49 -4.50 4.03
N MET A 51 -1.19 -3.87 2.91
CA MET A 51 -0.56 -4.52 1.77
C MET A 51 0.73 -3.78 1.44
N TYR A 52 1.77 -4.54 1.12
CA TYR A 52 3.00 -3.96 0.60
C TYR A 52 2.66 -3.02 -0.58
N PRO A 53 3.34 -1.87 -0.69
CA PRO A 53 3.12 -0.83 -1.70
C PRO A 53 3.61 -1.29 -3.09
N VAL A 54 3.29 -2.50 -3.52
CA VAL A 54 3.89 -3.13 -4.69
C VAL A 54 2.99 -2.99 -5.90
N TYR A 55 1.71 -2.61 -5.77
CA TYR A 55 0.76 -2.84 -6.86
C TYR A 55 0.56 -1.66 -7.83
N TYR A 56 1.11 -0.47 -7.54
CA TYR A 56 0.89 0.71 -8.40
C TYR A 56 2.09 1.65 -8.55
N PRO A 57 2.44 2.08 -9.78
CA PRO A 57 2.52 1.29 -11.01
C PRO A 57 3.82 0.47 -11.07
N ARG A 58 3.74 -0.87 -11.01
CA ARG A 58 4.92 -1.77 -11.12
C ARG A 58 5.73 -1.57 -12.39
N PHE A 59 5.08 -1.13 -13.47
CA PHE A 59 5.74 -0.96 -14.76
C PHE A 59 6.82 0.13 -14.75
N ILE A 60 6.77 1.07 -13.78
CA ILE A 60 7.81 2.09 -13.61
C ILE A 60 8.94 1.55 -12.73
N THR A 61 8.60 1.10 -11.51
CA THR A 61 9.60 0.56 -10.58
C THR A 61 8.98 -0.28 -9.46
N LYS A 62 9.74 -1.30 -9.05
CA LYS A 62 9.50 -2.10 -7.85
C LYS A 62 10.26 -1.61 -6.60
N TYR A 63 11.12 -0.60 -6.76
CA TYR A 63 11.98 -0.09 -5.70
C TYR A 63 11.34 1.08 -4.97
N ILE A 64 11.63 1.17 -3.67
CA ILE A 64 11.23 2.27 -2.80
C ILE A 64 12.48 2.76 -2.10
N LEU A 65 12.78 4.05 -2.27
CA LEU A 65 13.82 4.73 -1.54
C LEU A 65 13.16 5.53 -0.42
N CYS A 66 13.39 5.10 0.82
CA CYS A 66 12.96 5.84 2.00
C CYS A 66 14.15 6.60 2.58
N GLU A 67 14.09 7.92 2.49
CA GLU A 67 15.08 8.82 3.06
C GLU A 67 14.68 9.17 4.49
N PHE A 68 15.62 9.02 5.41
CA PHE A 68 15.40 9.39 6.80
C PHE A 68 15.45 10.90 6.97
N ASN A 69 14.51 11.45 7.74
CA ASN A 69 14.44 12.89 8.01
C ASN A 69 15.68 13.44 8.74
N ARG A 70 16.49 12.56 9.35
CA ARG A 70 17.70 12.90 10.09
C ARG A 70 18.82 11.92 9.71
N PRO A 71 20.09 12.38 9.65
CA PRO A 71 21.22 11.49 9.44
C PRO A 71 21.37 10.53 10.62
N ILE A 72 21.81 9.31 10.32
CA ILE A 72 22.11 8.29 11.32
C ILE A 72 23.61 8.02 11.27
N TYR A 73 24.25 8.13 12.44
CA TYR A 73 25.67 7.89 12.60
C TYR A 73 25.86 6.56 13.32
N VAL A 74 26.58 5.64 12.69
CA VAL A 74 26.93 4.34 13.27
C VAL A 74 28.46 4.29 13.42
N PRO A 75 29.00 4.08 14.63
CA PRO A 75 30.43 3.96 14.83
C PRO A 75 31.06 2.82 14.00
N PRO A 76 32.36 2.89 13.68
CA PRO A 76 33.05 1.79 13.02
C PRO A 76 32.94 0.49 13.82
N MET A 77 32.65 -0.61 13.12
CA MET A 77 32.45 -1.95 13.70
C MET A 77 31.28 -2.09 14.70
N ASP A 78 30.39 -1.11 14.75
CA ASP A 78 29.20 -1.15 15.61
C ASP A 78 27.94 -1.49 14.80
N SER A 79 26.82 -1.74 15.49
CA SER A 79 25.53 -2.06 14.88
C SER A 79 24.39 -1.28 15.55
N LEU A 80 23.39 -0.90 14.75
CA LEU A 80 22.22 -0.17 15.21
C LEU A 80 20.96 -0.79 14.62
N SER A 81 20.00 -1.13 15.49
CA SER A 81 18.66 -1.55 15.07
C SER A 81 17.76 -0.31 14.95
N LEU A 82 17.08 -0.17 13.82
CA LEU A 82 16.25 0.98 13.50
C LEU A 82 14.85 0.52 13.13
N TYR A 83 13.85 1.27 13.57
CA TYR A 83 12.47 1.10 13.16
C TYR A 83 12.02 2.34 12.39
N PHE A 84 11.26 2.15 11.33
CA PHE A 84 10.71 3.26 10.54
C PHE A 84 9.38 2.84 9.91
N TYR A 85 8.57 3.84 9.54
CA TYR A 85 7.33 3.57 8.82
C TYR A 85 7.60 3.44 7.33
N LEU A 86 7.19 2.30 6.77
CA LEU A 86 7.15 2.09 5.32
C LEU A 86 5.78 2.54 4.80
N PRO A 87 5.72 3.28 3.67
CA PRO A 87 4.45 3.51 3.00
C PRO A 87 3.85 2.17 2.59
N ILE A 88 2.57 1.96 2.89
CA ILE A 88 1.82 0.76 2.54
C ILE A 88 0.52 1.15 1.84
N ASP A 89 -0.02 0.23 1.07
CA ASP A 89 -1.40 0.33 0.57
C ASP A 89 -2.32 -0.52 1.48
N ALA A 90 -3.63 -0.48 1.25
CA ALA A 90 -4.55 -1.37 1.93
C ALA A 90 -5.27 -2.28 0.93
N ALA A 91 -5.29 -3.58 1.19
CA ALA A 91 -6.03 -4.54 0.38
C ALA A 91 -7.32 -4.95 1.07
N VAL A 92 -8.38 -5.05 0.27
CA VAL A 92 -9.68 -5.55 0.70
C VAL A 92 -9.79 -6.99 0.22
N TYR A 93 -9.89 -7.90 1.18
CA TYR A 93 -10.03 -9.32 0.98
C TYR A 93 -11.48 -9.75 1.18
N SER A 94 -11.99 -10.61 0.31
CA SER A 94 -13.24 -11.33 0.51
C SER A 94 -12.92 -12.75 0.95
N TYR A 95 -13.34 -13.12 2.16
CA TYR A 95 -13.11 -14.44 2.74
C TYR A 95 -14.38 -15.30 2.68
N SER A 96 -14.26 -16.50 2.12
CA SER A 96 -15.29 -17.53 2.11
C SER A 96 -14.72 -18.82 2.70
N GLY A 97 -14.99 -19.06 3.99
CA GLY A 97 -14.38 -20.15 4.76
C GLY A 97 -12.85 -19.99 4.83
N SER A 98 -12.12 -20.98 4.32
CA SER A 98 -10.64 -20.98 4.27
C SER A 98 -10.06 -20.30 3.02
N SER A 99 -10.90 -19.95 2.05
CA SER A 99 -10.49 -19.36 0.77
C SER A 99 -10.67 -17.84 0.77
N PHE A 100 -9.82 -17.13 0.02
CA PHE A 100 -9.89 -15.67 -0.10
C PHE A 100 -9.56 -15.18 -1.50
N VAL A 101 -10.09 -14.00 -1.83
CA VAL A 101 -9.72 -13.24 -3.02
C VAL A 101 -9.51 -11.77 -2.67
N ILE A 102 -8.57 -11.10 -3.33
CA ILE A 102 -8.39 -9.63 -3.20
C ILE A 102 -9.34 -8.97 -4.18
N ILE A 103 -10.31 -8.20 -3.67
CA ILE A 103 -11.30 -7.50 -4.48
C ILE A 103 -10.90 -6.06 -4.77
N ASP A 104 -10.09 -5.46 -3.90
CA ASP A 104 -9.59 -4.10 -4.08
C ASP A 104 -8.23 -3.87 -3.45
N ILE A 105 -7.51 -2.91 -4.02
CA ILE A 105 -6.29 -2.33 -3.47
C ILE A 105 -6.52 -0.82 -3.43
N ILE A 106 -6.56 -0.28 -2.22
CA ILE A 106 -6.72 1.13 -1.91
C ILE A 106 -5.32 1.72 -1.78
N PRO A 107 -4.87 2.53 -2.75
CA PRO A 107 -3.58 3.20 -2.64
C PRO A 107 -3.67 4.21 -1.50
N LEU A 108 -2.79 4.13 -0.51
CA LEU A 108 -2.76 5.14 0.58
C LEU A 108 -1.73 6.23 0.34
N HIS A 109 -0.85 5.99 -0.63
CA HIS A 109 0.24 6.89 -0.96
C HIS A 109 0.02 7.55 -2.32
N ASN A 110 -0.93 8.48 -2.41
CA ASN A 110 -1.44 9.00 -3.70
C ASN A 110 -0.50 9.96 -4.45
N LEU A 111 0.62 10.38 -3.84
CA LEU A 111 1.60 11.29 -4.43
C LEU A 111 2.96 10.60 -4.48
N TYR A 112 3.09 9.60 -5.35
CA TYR A 112 4.38 8.97 -5.59
C TYR A 112 5.32 9.97 -6.28
N LYS A 113 6.33 10.42 -5.55
CA LYS A 113 7.49 11.07 -6.16
C LYS A 113 8.43 9.98 -6.62
N TYR A 114 9.05 10.16 -7.79
CA TYR A 114 10.10 9.27 -8.25
C TYR A 114 11.46 9.94 -8.07
N THR A 115 12.47 9.12 -7.82
CA THR A 115 13.86 9.56 -7.72
C THR A 115 14.76 8.55 -8.41
N LEU A 116 16.00 8.96 -8.71
CA LEU A 116 17.04 8.09 -9.23
C LEU A 116 17.98 7.73 -8.07
N TYR A 117 18.10 6.44 -7.79
CA TYR A 117 19.11 5.89 -6.89
C TYR A 117 20.32 5.44 -7.71
N GLY A 118 21.49 5.96 -7.37
CA GLY A 118 22.74 5.67 -8.08
C GLY A 118 22.99 6.55 -9.30
N PRO A 119 24.14 6.38 -9.97
CA PRO A 119 24.48 7.16 -11.15
C PRO A 119 23.55 6.84 -12.32
N PRO A 120 23.21 7.80 -13.18
CA PRO A 120 22.41 7.55 -14.38
C PRO A 120 23.14 6.55 -15.28
N SER A 121 22.39 5.61 -15.87
CA SER A 121 22.95 4.61 -16.78
C SER A 121 23.64 5.31 -17.95
N ARG A 122 24.95 5.09 -18.10
CA ARG A 122 25.66 5.40 -19.34
C ARG A 122 25.47 4.23 -20.31
N TYR A 123 25.58 4.48 -21.61
CA TYR A 123 25.46 3.46 -22.67
C TYR A 123 26.24 2.18 -22.28
N GLY A 124 25.51 1.10 -21.97
CA GLY A 124 26.07 -0.22 -21.62
C GLY A 124 25.99 -0.63 -20.14
N ASP A 125 25.86 0.31 -19.20
CA ASP A 125 25.90 0.02 -17.76
C ASP A 125 24.55 0.31 -17.07
N MET A 126 23.87 -0.74 -16.57
CA MET A 126 22.68 -0.61 -15.72
C MET A 126 23.10 -0.34 -14.26
N SER A 127 23.43 0.91 -13.92
CA SER A 127 23.82 1.28 -12.55
C SER A 127 22.75 2.06 -11.76
N GLY A 128 21.94 2.87 -12.44
CA GLY A 128 20.89 3.68 -11.81
C GLY A 128 19.54 2.98 -11.75
N LEU A 129 18.81 3.16 -10.64
CA LEU A 129 17.46 2.62 -10.43
C LEU A 129 16.47 3.75 -10.19
N ILE A 130 15.38 3.78 -10.95
CA ILE A 130 14.23 4.61 -10.58
C ILE A 130 13.60 3.99 -9.33
N ALA A 131 13.33 4.80 -8.31
CA ALA A 131 12.67 4.36 -7.08
C ALA A 131 11.51 5.29 -6.72
N ARG A 132 10.49 4.75 -6.08
CA ARG A 132 9.46 5.55 -5.42
C ARG A 132 10.04 6.16 -4.16
N TYR A 133 9.93 7.47 -4.03
CA TYR A 133 10.57 8.25 -3.00
C TYR A 133 9.61 8.50 -1.84
N CYS A 134 10.09 8.23 -0.63
CA CYS A 134 9.40 8.40 0.63
C CYS A 134 10.33 9.12 1.62
N LYS A 135 9.80 10.03 2.43
CA LYS A 135 10.49 10.52 3.63
C LYS A 135 9.87 9.88 4.85
N THR A 136 10.70 9.45 5.79
CA THR A 136 10.22 8.78 7.01
C THR A 136 11.06 9.15 8.22
N ASP A 137 10.44 9.12 9.39
CA ASP A 137 11.13 9.22 10.67
C ASP A 137 11.69 7.86 11.08
N VAL A 138 12.67 7.91 11.96
CA VAL A 138 13.36 6.73 12.49
C VAL A 138 13.21 6.71 14.00
N PHE A 139 12.92 5.54 14.54
CA PHE A 139 12.57 5.26 15.92
C PHE A 139 13.47 4.15 16.48
#